data_AF-A0AAD7NK82-F1
#
_entry.id   AF-A0AAD7NK82-F1
#
_cell.length_a   1.000
_cell.length_b   1.000
_cell.length_c   1.000
_cell.angle_alpha   90.00
_cell.angle_beta   90.00
_cell.angle_gamma   90.00
#
_symmetry.space_group_name_H-M   'P 1'
#
loop_
_entity.id
_entity.type
_entity.pdbx_description
1 polymer ?
#
loop_
_entity_poly.entity_id
_entity_poly.type
_entity_poly.pdbx_seq_one_letter_code
_entity_poly.pdbx_strand_id
1 'polypeptide(L)'
;YKLRKPTSGLRYLRGHFRRSGVRVQKEQTRLSLKRVDALGQALRTRLAIRRRRYKVPRPNYLWHADGHHKLIWWGIVIHGFIDGY
;
A
#
# COMPACT_ATOMS: atom_id res chain seq x y z
N TYR A 1 -11.71 -15.45 -1.31
CA TYR A 1 -10.75 -14.36 -1.63
C TYR A 1 -9.32 -14.70 -1.25
N LYS A 2 -9.01 -14.93 0.03
CA LYS A 2 -7.62 -15.15 0.49
C LYS A 2 -6.91 -16.35 -0.12
N LEU A 3 -7.61 -17.47 -0.34
CA LEU A 3 -7.09 -18.63 -1.06
C LEU A 3 -6.59 -18.28 -2.47
N ARG A 4 -7.26 -17.36 -3.17
CA ARG A 4 -6.88 -16.91 -4.52
C ARG A 4 -5.83 -15.79 -4.50
N LYS A 5 -5.76 -14.99 -3.42
CA LYS A 5 -4.83 -13.85 -3.28
C LYS A 5 -4.15 -13.90 -1.91
N PRO A 6 -3.22 -14.83 -1.68
CA PRO A 6 -2.67 -15.10 -0.35
C PRO A 6 -1.90 -13.91 0.22
N THR A 7 -1.22 -13.13 -0.63
CA THR A 7 -0.41 -11.96 -0.24
C THR A 7 -1.23 -10.70 0.05
N SER A 8 -2.53 -10.68 -0.24
CA SER A 8 -3.38 -9.49 -0.12
C SER A 8 -3.59 -9.07 1.34
N GLY A 9 -3.47 -7.76 1.62
CA GLY A 9 -3.68 -7.19 2.95
C GLY A 9 -5.12 -6.74 3.22
N LEU A 10 -5.33 -6.18 4.40
CA LEU A 10 -6.64 -5.72 4.90
C LEU A 10 -7.36 -4.76 3.93
N ARG A 11 -6.63 -3.83 3.29
CA ARG A 11 -7.20 -2.88 2.33
C ARG A 11 -7.84 -3.57 1.12
N TYR A 12 -7.14 -4.55 0.56
CA TYR A 12 -7.59 -5.33 -0.58
C TYR A 12 -8.80 -6.20 -0.23
N LEU A 13 -8.76 -6.87 0.93
CA LEU A 13 -9.90 -7.65 1.44
C LEU A 13 -11.15 -6.78 1.66
N ARG A 14 -10.98 -5.60 2.25
CA ARG A 14 -12.08 -4.65 2.49
C ARG A 14 -12.65 -4.08 1.19
N GLY A 15 -11.80 -3.82 0.20
CA GLY A 15 -12.21 -3.44 -1.15
C GLY A 15 -13.03 -4.55 -1.82
N HIS A 16 -12.63 -5.81 -1.65
CA HIS A 16 -13.38 -6.95 -2.16
C HIS A 16 -14.76 -7.07 -1.51
N PHE A 17 -14.86 -6.98 -0.17
CA PHE A 17 -16.17 -7.00 0.50
C PHE A 17 -17.09 -5.87 0.04
N ARG A 18 -16.56 -4.65 -0.10
CA ARG A 18 -17.32 -3.51 -0.63
C ARG A 18 -17.83 -3.76 -2.05
N ARG A 19 -17.00 -4.33 -2.93
CA ARG A 19 -17.42 -4.69 -4.30
C ARG A 19 -18.51 -5.78 -4.30
N SER A 20 -18.47 -6.70 -3.33
CA SER A 20 -19.49 -7.74 -3.18
C SER A 20 -20.74 -7.27 -2.42
N GLY A 21 -20.90 -5.96 -2.16
CA GLY A 21 -22.05 -5.42 -1.43
C GLY A 21 -22.03 -5.61 0.10
N VAL A 22 -21.00 -6.25 0.64
CA VAL A 22 -20.89 -6.55 2.08
C VAL A 22 -20.16 -5.42 2.80
N ARG A 23 -20.85 -4.75 3.73
CA ARG A 23 -20.26 -3.72 4.61
C ARG A 23 -19.95 -4.31 5.98
N VAL A 24 -18.68 -4.64 6.20
CA VAL A 24 -18.17 -5.11 7.50
C VAL A 24 -17.36 -4.01 8.18
N GLN A 25 -17.45 -3.92 9.51
CA GLN A 25 -16.61 -3.03 10.29
C GLN A 25 -15.13 -3.37 10.08
N LYS A 26 -14.27 -2.34 10.03
CA LYS A 26 -12.83 -2.50 9.82
C LYS A 26 -12.21 -3.41 10.88
N GLU A 27 -12.56 -3.22 12.15
CA GLU A 27 -12.02 -4.01 13.26
C GLU A 27 -12.40 -5.48 13.19
N GLN A 28 -13.66 -5.79 12.89
CA GLN A 28 -14.07 -7.19 12.68
C GLN A 28 -13.30 -7.85 11.52
N THR A 29 -13.12 -7.13 10.41
CA THR A 29 -12.33 -7.63 9.28
C THR A 29 -10.87 -7.87 9.68
N ARG A 30 -10.28 -6.96 10.47
CA ARG A 30 -8.90 -7.07 10.97
C ARG A 30 -8.74 -8.27 11.91
N LEU A 31 -9.66 -8.46 12.85
CA LEU A 31 -9.66 -9.58 13.79
C LEU A 31 -9.85 -10.93 13.08
N SER A 32 -10.78 -11.01 12.14
CA SER A 32 -10.97 -12.19 11.30
C SER A 32 -9.71 -12.51 10.49
N LEU A 33 -9.12 -11.49 9.85
CA LEU A 33 -7.87 -11.66 9.10
C LEU A 33 -6.70 -12.09 10.01
N LYS A 34 -6.65 -11.60 11.26
CA LYS A 34 -5.64 -12.04 12.25
C LYS A 34 -5.81 -13.51 12.60
N ARG A 35 -7.05 -13.99 12.75
CA ARG A 35 -7.33 -15.41 13.03
C ARG A 35 -6.94 -16.33 11.88
N VAL A 36 -7.21 -15.92 10.63
CA VAL A 36 -7.01 -16.76 9.44
C VAL A 36 -5.60 -16.63 8.83
N ASP A 37 -4.92 -15.48 8.99
CA ASP A 37 -3.62 -15.18 8.36
C ASP A 37 -2.65 -14.49 9.35
N ALA A 38 -2.53 -15.01 10.57
CA ALA A 38 -1.62 -14.47 11.59
C ALA A 38 -0.15 -14.48 11.11
N LEU A 39 0.30 -15.63 10.58
CA LEU A 39 1.66 -15.81 10.09
C LEU A 39 1.96 -14.91 8.88
N GLY A 40 1.05 -14.84 7.90
CA GLY A 40 1.25 -13.96 6.75
C GLY A 40 1.19 -12.48 7.12
N GLN A 41 0.47 -12.09 8.17
CA GLN A 41 0.57 -10.74 8.73
C GLN A 41 1.95 -10.48 9.37
N ALA A 42 2.44 -11.39 10.20
CA ALA A 42 3.75 -11.26 10.84
C ALA A 42 4.89 -11.14 9.80
N LEU A 43 4.87 -11.99 8.78
CA LEU A 43 5.86 -11.97 7.69
C LEU A 43 5.83 -10.65 6.91
N ARG A 44 4.64 -10.12 6.57
CA ARG A 44 4.53 -8.82 5.88
C ARG A 44 5.06 -7.66 6.72
N THR A 45 4.78 -7.66 8.03
CA THR A 45 5.29 -6.62 8.93
C THR A 45 6.82 -6.68 9.02
N ARG A 46 7.40 -7.89 9.04
CA ARG A 46 8.85 -8.08 9.04
C ARG A 46 9.51 -7.66 7.72
N LEU A 47 8.80 -7.80 6.60
CA LEU A 47 9.23 -7.36 5.26
C LEU A 47 8.94 -5.88 4.98
N ALA A 48 8.60 -5.07 6.00
CA ALA A 48 8.39 -3.64 5.81
C ALA A 48 9.57 -3.02 5.06
N ILE A 49 9.26 -2.19 4.06
CA ILE A 49 10.23 -1.58 3.17
C ILE A 49 11.32 -0.90 4.02
N ARG A 50 12.54 -1.44 3.99
CA ARG A 50 13.70 -0.83 4.62
C ARG A 50 14.00 0.47 3.89
N ARG A 51 13.59 1.61 4.46
CA ARG A 51 13.93 2.92 3.92
C ARG A 51 15.45 3.05 3.87
N ARG A 52 15.99 3.23 2.66
CA ARG A 52 17.42 3.45 2.46
C ARG A 52 17.74 4.90 2.79
N ARG A 53 18.80 5.13 3.57
CA ARG A 53 19.43 6.46 3.63
C ARG A 53 20.45 6.50 2.49
N TYR A 54 20.29 7.44 1.57
CA TYR A 54 21.26 7.72 0.52
C TYR A 54 21.89 9.08 0.78
N LYS A 55 23.14 9.23 0.35
CA LYS A 55 23.82 10.51 0.21
C LYS A 55 24.21 10.62 -1.25
N VAL A 56 23.98 11.78 -1.85
CA VAL A 56 24.34 12.04 -3.24
C VAL A 56 25.47 13.07 -3.29
N PRO A 57 26.42 12.93 -4.22
CA PRO A 57 27.65 13.73 -4.21
C PRO A 57 27.47 15.19 -4.67
N ARG A 58 26.38 15.51 -5.39
CA ARG A 58 26.11 16.84 -5.96
C ARG A 58 24.64 17.00 -6.35
N PRO A 59 24.14 18.25 -6.52
CA PRO A 59 22.84 18.51 -7.13
C PRO A 59 22.70 17.84 -8.50
N ASN A 60 21.47 17.52 -8.90
CA ASN A 60 21.13 16.82 -10.14
C ASN A 60 21.66 15.38 -10.26
N TYR A 61 22.14 14.77 -9.18
CA TYR A 61 22.62 13.38 -9.20
C TYR A 61 21.47 12.36 -9.05
N LEU A 62 20.39 12.72 -8.36
CA LEU A 62 19.23 11.87 -8.12
C LEU A 62 17.98 12.74 -8.06
N TRP A 63 16.90 12.31 -8.69
CA TRP A 63 15.61 13.01 -8.63
C TRP A 63 14.55 12.10 -8.02
N HIS A 64 13.74 12.66 -7.12
CA HIS A 64 12.54 12.02 -6.60
C HIS A 64 11.35 12.43 -7.44
N ALA A 65 10.60 11.44 -7.92
CA ALA A 65 9.34 11.65 -8.61
C ALA A 65 8.23 10.93 -7.84
N ASP A 66 7.13 11.62 -7.56
CA ASP A 66 5.92 11.01 -6.98
C ASP A 66 4.66 11.47 -7.72
N GLY A 67 3.69 10.55 -7.81
CA GLY A 67 2.44 10.75 -8.52
C GLY A 67 1.26 10.92 -7.57
N HIS A 68 0.50 11.99 -7.75
CA HIS A 68 -0.76 12.23 -7.07
C HIS A 68 -1.96 11.85 -7.95
N HIS A 69 -2.54 10.67 -7.69
CA HIS A 69 -3.60 10.08 -8.52
C HIS A 69 -5.02 10.28 -7.97
N LYS A 70 -5.23 11.10 -6.93
CA LYS A 70 -6.58 11.26 -6.35
C LYS A 70 -7.58 11.86 -7.34
N LEU A 71 -7.09 12.65 -8.30
CA LEU A 71 -7.92 13.31 -9.31
C LEU A 71 -8.08 12.51 -10.61
N ILE A 72 -7.64 11.25 -10.65
CA ILE A 72 -7.63 10.44 -11.88
C ILE A 72 -9.03 10.22 -12.46
N TRP A 73 -10.07 10.29 -11.63
CA TRP A 73 -11.47 10.17 -12.07
C TRP A 73 -11.91 11.35 -12.95
N TRP A 74 -11.25 12.50 -12.82
CA TRP A 74 -11.44 13.68 -13.68
C TRP A 74 -10.38 13.76 -14.80
N GLY A 75 -9.60 12.70 -15.01
CA GLY A 75 -8.52 12.68 -16.00
C GLY A 75 -7.25 13.44 -15.59
N ILE A 76 -7.13 13.86 -14.33
CA ILE A 76 -6.00 14.68 -13.85
C ILE A 76 -5.05 13.83 -13.00
N VAL A 77 -3.76 13.87 -13.32
CA VAL A 77 -2.68 13.28 -12.51
C VAL A 77 -1.58 14.33 -12.34
N ILE A 78 -1.19 14.59 -11.09
CA ILE A 78 -0.13 15.58 -10.78
C ILE A 78 1.14 14.81 -10.45
N HIS A 79 2.26 15.17 -11.08
CA HIS A 79 3.56 14.61 -10.77
C HIS A 79 4.46 15.68 -10.15
N GLY A 80 5.04 15.38 -8.99
CA GLY A 80 6.02 16.23 -8.34
C GLY A 80 7.42 15.69 -8.54
N PHE A 81 8.37 16.56 -8.85
CA PHE A 81 9.79 16.23 -9.00
C PHE A 81 10.63 17.11 -8.07
N ILE A 82 11.54 16.50 -7.31
CA ILE A 82 12.44 17.20 -6.38
C ILE A 82 13.85 16.62 -6.54
N ASP A 83 14.87 17.48 -6.58
CA ASP A 83 16.28 17.06 -6.55
C ASP A 83 16.61 16.42 -5.19
N GLY A 84 17.33 15.31 -5.22
CA GLY A 84 17.59 14.47 -4.06
C GLY A 84 18.88 14.82 -3.31
N TYR A 85 19.49 15.98 -3.59
CA TYR A 85 20.68 16.52 -2.92
C TYR A 85 20.36 17.20 -1.59
#